data_AF-A0A7Y4QLL4-F1
#
_entry.id   AF-A0A7Y4QLL4-F1
#
_cell.length_a   1.000
_cell.length_b   1.000
_cell.length_c   1.000
_cell.angle_alpha   90.00
_cell.angle_beta   90.00
_cell.angle_gamma   90.00
#
_symmetry.space_group_name_H-M   'P 1'
#
loop_
_entity.id
_entity.type
_entity.pdbx_description
1 polymer ?
#
loop_
_entity_poly.entity_id
_entity_poly.type
_entity_poly.pdbx_seq_one_letter_code
_entity_poly.pdbx_strand_id
1 'polypeptide(L)'
;MLKSNQLISYIAHAAPATRRPATGHEPFLRPEIGFTPRWYNAATGVTFGAAWHTDPACRRDTIVAMAGETKRRFGRRADIGILQDGTQPLDLLTGTYGALLIPGIYEVPIKFQDLDWPWTQHGQFLTDEIAGHLEPPDLDRNPCWEQFMNQVEWIARENGKVVGFMNWQSAVNNAYRLRGDELFTDMICEPGRVKHIFECVTQTMIEGIQRLYERQKTSGVELTHVTISNCLVNMLSPDMYEKFVLPHDRRVAEAFSMIGVHNCAWNADPYVPHYATLRNVAYIDMGLESDLARARAAFPNARRALMYTPMDVKEKDSAQLTNDFERIAREYGPCDLVFADIDCGVPDQRIHELIDICERISDQYAANPLPS
;
A
#
# COMPACT_ATOMS: atom_id res chain seq x y z
N MET A 1 -22.71 -3.58 14.16
CA MET A 1 -21.45 -4.35 14.10
C MET A 1 -20.37 -3.51 14.75
N LEU A 2 -19.62 -4.06 15.71
CA LEU A 2 -18.41 -3.39 16.21
C LEU A 2 -17.45 -3.22 15.01
N LYS A 3 -17.04 -1.99 14.70
CA LYS A 3 -16.01 -1.75 13.67
C LYS A 3 -14.76 -2.52 14.09
N SER A 4 -14.22 -3.38 13.23
CA SER A 4 -12.97 -4.07 13.50
C SER A 4 -11.84 -3.04 13.59
N ASN A 5 -10.96 -3.17 14.59
CA ASN A 5 -9.76 -2.35 14.73
C ASN A 5 -8.59 -2.88 13.89
N GLN A 6 -8.87 -3.73 12.90
CA GLN A 6 -7.88 -4.29 11.99
C GLN A 6 -8.02 -3.66 10.60
N LEU A 7 -6.91 -3.61 9.88
CA LEU A 7 -6.94 -3.35 8.44
C LEU A 7 -6.67 -4.65 7.69
N ILE A 8 -7.05 -4.70 6.42
CA ILE A 8 -6.74 -5.77 5.48
C ILE A 8 -6.02 -5.16 4.27
N SER A 9 -5.25 -5.98 3.57
CA SER A 9 -4.67 -5.61 2.28
C SER A 9 -5.79 -5.32 1.26
N TYR A 10 -5.52 -4.42 0.34
CA TYR A 10 -6.44 -3.99 -0.70
C TYR A 10 -5.64 -3.55 -1.92
N ILE A 11 -5.89 -4.20 -3.06
CA ILE A 11 -5.28 -3.89 -4.34
C ILE A 11 -6.39 -3.60 -5.33
N ALA A 12 -6.65 -2.31 -5.58
CA ALA A 12 -7.55 -1.90 -6.66
C ALA A 12 -6.95 -2.23 -8.03
N HIS A 13 -7.79 -2.26 -9.07
CA HIS A 13 -7.35 -2.51 -10.45
C HIS A 13 -6.21 -1.57 -10.84
N ALA A 14 -5.07 -2.16 -11.21
CA ALA A 14 -3.83 -1.49 -11.59
C ALA A 14 -3.27 -0.51 -10.54
N ALA A 15 -3.60 -0.69 -9.25
CA ALA A 15 -3.03 0.11 -8.17
C ALA A 15 -1.96 -0.67 -7.41
N PRO A 16 -0.97 0.00 -6.80
CA PRO A 16 -0.12 -0.62 -5.79
C PRO A 16 -0.94 -0.99 -4.54
N ALA A 17 -0.47 -1.97 -3.76
CA ALA A 17 -1.16 -2.40 -2.55
C ALA A 17 -1.32 -1.28 -1.49
N THR A 18 -2.54 -1.18 -0.97
CA THR A 18 -2.93 -0.28 0.14
C THR A 18 -3.85 -1.03 1.12
N ARG A 19 -4.38 -0.35 2.14
CA ARG A 19 -5.07 -0.97 3.28
C ARG A 19 -6.43 -0.33 3.49
N ARG A 20 -7.40 -1.18 3.83
CA ARG A 20 -8.76 -0.77 4.18
C ARG A 20 -9.19 -1.38 5.53
N PRO A 21 -10.19 -0.81 6.21
CA PRO A 21 -10.74 -1.43 7.41
C PRO A 21 -11.27 -2.85 7.13
N ALA A 22 -10.98 -3.76 8.04
CA ALA A 22 -11.55 -5.11 8.01
C ALA A 22 -13.05 -5.08 8.29
N THR A 23 -13.79 -5.99 7.65
CA THR A 23 -15.21 -6.24 7.86
C THR A 23 -15.46 -7.12 9.09
N GLY A 24 -14.47 -7.93 9.51
CA GLY A 24 -14.60 -8.91 10.58
C GLY A 24 -15.09 -10.29 10.11
N HIS A 25 -15.30 -10.46 8.80
CA HIS A 25 -15.73 -11.71 8.17
C HIS A 25 -14.69 -12.24 7.18
N GLU A 26 -13.44 -11.82 7.33
CA GLU A 26 -12.35 -12.26 6.47
C GLU A 26 -12.06 -13.76 6.65
N PRO A 27 -11.76 -14.48 5.56
CA PRO A 27 -11.19 -15.81 5.63
C PRO A 27 -9.95 -15.86 6.53
N PHE A 28 -9.72 -17.03 7.13
CA PHE A 28 -8.56 -17.29 7.98
C PHE A 28 -7.25 -17.03 7.22
N LEU A 29 -7.17 -17.53 5.98
CA LEU A 29 -6.11 -17.25 5.03
C LEU A 29 -6.73 -16.57 3.81
N ARG A 30 -6.72 -15.24 3.80
CA ARG A 30 -7.44 -14.47 2.78
C ARG A 30 -6.53 -14.15 1.60
N PRO A 31 -6.81 -14.62 0.38
CA PRO A 31 -6.08 -14.18 -0.79
C PRO A 31 -6.40 -12.71 -1.09
N GLU A 32 -5.38 -11.93 -1.46
CA GLU A 32 -5.49 -10.59 -2.05
C GLU A 32 -4.60 -10.57 -3.29
N ILE A 33 -5.17 -10.29 -4.46
CA ILE A 33 -4.48 -10.46 -5.74
C ILE A 33 -4.49 -9.13 -6.49
N GLY A 34 -3.31 -8.69 -6.91
CA GLY A 34 -3.12 -7.48 -7.70
C GLY A 34 -2.47 -7.78 -9.03
N PHE A 35 -2.98 -7.19 -10.11
CA PHE A 35 -2.38 -7.30 -11.44
C PHE A 35 -1.69 -6.00 -11.84
N THR A 36 -0.58 -6.12 -12.56
CA THR A 36 0.19 -4.97 -13.03
C THR A 36 -0.57 -4.16 -14.10
N PRO A 37 -0.24 -2.88 -14.31
CA PRO A 37 -0.71 -2.09 -15.44
C PRO A 37 -0.48 -2.80 -16.79
N ARG A 38 0.68 -3.45 -16.95
CA ARG A 38 1.01 -4.23 -18.14
C ARG A 38 0.03 -5.38 -18.39
N TRP A 39 -0.35 -6.11 -17.34
CA TRP A 39 -1.34 -7.18 -17.44
C TRP A 39 -2.68 -6.67 -17.95
N TYR A 40 -3.17 -5.56 -17.38
CA TYR A 40 -4.43 -4.95 -17.81
C TYR A 40 -4.36 -4.38 -19.22
N ASN A 41 -3.26 -3.74 -19.60
CA ASN A 41 -3.07 -3.27 -20.96
C ASN A 41 -3.12 -4.44 -21.96
N ALA A 42 -2.40 -5.52 -21.70
CA ALA A 42 -2.40 -6.70 -22.58
C ALA A 42 -3.80 -7.34 -22.69
N ALA A 43 -4.59 -7.28 -21.62
CA ALA A 43 -5.91 -7.89 -21.57
C ALA A 43 -7.04 -7.00 -22.13
N THR A 44 -6.91 -5.68 -22.06
CA THR A 44 -8.03 -4.74 -22.33
C THR A 44 -7.67 -3.60 -23.28
N GLY A 45 -6.39 -3.35 -23.55
CA GLY A 45 -5.90 -2.20 -24.31
C GLY A 45 -5.83 -0.89 -23.52
N VAL A 46 -6.23 -0.88 -22.24
CA VAL A 46 -6.16 0.31 -21.36
C VAL A 46 -4.71 0.77 -21.18
N THR A 47 -4.48 2.09 -21.24
CA THR A 47 -3.18 2.70 -20.96
C THR A 47 -3.20 3.48 -19.65
N PHE A 48 -2.05 3.55 -18.99
CA PHE A 48 -1.88 4.13 -17.64
C PHE A 48 -1.08 5.45 -17.66
N GLY A 49 -1.05 6.11 -18.82
CA GLY A 49 -0.40 7.41 -19.00
C GLY A 49 -1.04 8.52 -18.15
N ALA A 50 -0.61 9.76 -18.38
CA ALA A 50 -0.98 10.91 -17.54
C ALA A 50 -2.50 11.03 -17.29
N ALA A 51 -3.32 10.83 -18.33
CA ALA A 51 -4.78 10.90 -18.23
C ALA A 51 -5.35 9.95 -17.17
N TRP A 52 -4.83 8.72 -17.04
CA TRP A 52 -5.31 7.79 -16.03
C TRP A 52 -5.08 8.30 -14.60
N HIS A 53 -3.98 9.04 -14.38
CA HIS A 53 -3.61 9.58 -13.06
C HIS A 53 -4.15 10.99 -12.78
N THR A 54 -4.60 11.73 -13.78
CA THR A 54 -5.06 13.13 -13.62
C THR A 54 -6.52 13.38 -14.00
N ASP A 55 -7.15 12.46 -14.72
CA ASP A 55 -8.56 12.52 -15.13
C ASP A 55 -9.36 11.38 -14.50
N PRO A 56 -10.17 11.66 -13.46
CA PRO A 56 -11.00 10.65 -12.81
C PRO A 56 -12.07 10.04 -13.72
N ALA A 57 -12.52 10.72 -14.78
CA ALA A 57 -13.46 10.14 -15.74
C ALA A 57 -12.77 9.04 -16.56
N CYS A 58 -11.57 9.32 -17.07
CA CYS A 58 -10.73 8.32 -17.72
C CYS A 58 -10.47 7.13 -16.79
N ARG A 59 -10.13 7.40 -15.51
CA ARG A 59 -9.92 6.33 -14.51
C ARG A 59 -11.17 5.50 -14.26
N ARG A 60 -12.35 6.12 -14.18
CA ARG A 60 -13.64 5.41 -14.02
C ARG A 60 -13.88 4.43 -15.17
N ASP A 61 -13.75 4.88 -16.41
CA ASP A 61 -14.04 4.07 -17.59
C ASP A 61 -13.06 2.89 -17.71
N THR A 62 -11.79 3.13 -17.38
CA THR A 62 -10.76 2.08 -17.38
C THR A 62 -10.96 1.05 -16.26
N ILE A 63 -11.37 1.47 -15.05
CA ILE A 63 -11.74 0.54 -13.97
C ILE A 63 -12.91 -0.37 -14.41
N VAL A 64 -13.92 0.17 -15.10
CA VAL A 64 -15.03 -0.64 -15.63
C VAL A 64 -14.52 -1.71 -16.60
N ALA A 65 -13.62 -1.35 -17.52
CA ALA A 65 -13.03 -2.31 -18.45
C ALA A 65 -12.21 -3.40 -17.72
N MET A 66 -11.37 -3.00 -16.76
CA MET A 66 -10.53 -3.91 -15.97
C MET A 66 -11.37 -4.83 -15.07
N ALA A 67 -12.45 -4.32 -14.48
CA ALA A 67 -13.41 -5.11 -13.71
C ALA A 67 -14.17 -6.11 -14.58
N GLY A 68 -14.57 -5.71 -15.79
CA GLY A 68 -15.17 -6.60 -16.77
C GLY A 68 -14.25 -7.78 -17.12
N GLU A 69 -12.97 -7.50 -17.35
CA GLU A 69 -11.99 -8.52 -17.74
C GLU A 69 -11.64 -9.48 -16.60
N THR A 70 -11.43 -8.96 -15.38
CA THR A 70 -11.21 -9.80 -14.19
C THR A 70 -12.41 -10.70 -13.91
N LYS A 71 -13.64 -10.17 -14.00
CA LYS A 71 -14.87 -10.96 -13.88
C LYS A 71 -14.99 -12.03 -14.99
N ARG A 72 -14.61 -11.71 -16.22
CA ARG A 72 -14.65 -12.65 -17.36
C ARG A 72 -13.71 -13.84 -17.14
N ARG A 73 -12.49 -13.60 -16.64
CA ARG A 73 -11.48 -14.66 -16.41
C ARG A 73 -11.73 -15.46 -15.15
N PHE A 74 -12.06 -14.79 -14.04
CA PHE A 74 -12.06 -15.41 -12.71
C PHE A 74 -13.48 -15.59 -12.12
N GLY A 75 -14.52 -15.09 -12.77
CA GLY A 75 -15.91 -15.24 -12.31
C GLY A 75 -16.13 -14.63 -10.93
N ARG A 76 -16.79 -15.36 -10.03
CA ARG A 76 -17.00 -14.93 -8.63
C ARG A 76 -15.70 -14.90 -7.80
N ARG A 77 -14.62 -15.52 -8.30
CA ARG A 77 -13.30 -15.46 -7.67
C ARG A 77 -12.59 -14.13 -7.95
N ALA A 78 -13.13 -13.31 -8.86
CA ALA A 78 -12.66 -11.96 -9.13
C ALA A 78 -12.97 -10.99 -7.97
N ASP A 79 -13.88 -11.33 -7.05
CA ASP A 79 -14.28 -10.46 -5.93
C ASP A 79 -13.17 -10.32 -4.85
N ILE A 80 -12.05 -11.03 -5.03
CA ILE A 80 -10.85 -10.86 -4.22
C ILE A 80 -10.30 -9.46 -4.43
N GLY A 81 -10.25 -8.68 -3.35
CA GLY A 81 -9.74 -7.31 -3.41
C GLY A 81 -10.65 -6.33 -4.13
N ILE A 82 -11.89 -6.69 -4.52
CA ILE A 82 -12.83 -5.76 -5.15
C ILE A 82 -13.81 -5.23 -4.09
N LEU A 83 -13.75 -3.92 -3.86
CA LEU A 83 -14.56 -3.18 -2.90
C LEU A 83 -15.90 -2.67 -3.45
N GLN A 84 -16.09 -2.80 -4.76
CA GLN A 84 -17.05 -1.97 -5.50
C GLN A 84 -17.70 -2.70 -6.65
N ASP A 85 -18.84 -2.15 -7.09
CA ASP A 85 -19.49 -2.58 -8.32
C ASP A 85 -18.55 -2.30 -9.50
N GLY A 86 -18.20 -3.35 -10.24
CA GLY A 86 -17.33 -3.24 -11.43
C GLY A 86 -17.94 -2.44 -12.58
N THR A 87 -19.24 -2.15 -12.55
CA THR A 87 -19.93 -1.32 -13.56
C THR A 87 -20.14 0.12 -13.10
N GLN A 88 -20.07 0.38 -11.80
CA GLN A 88 -20.24 1.70 -11.19
C GLN A 88 -19.21 1.90 -10.06
N PRO A 89 -17.91 2.05 -10.39
CA PRO A 89 -16.88 2.16 -9.39
C PRO A 89 -16.97 3.48 -8.62
N LEU A 90 -16.99 3.38 -7.29
CA LEU A 90 -16.99 4.52 -6.36
C LEU A 90 -15.57 4.91 -5.92
N ASP A 91 -14.69 3.93 -5.77
CA ASP A 91 -13.27 4.14 -5.53
C ASP A 91 -12.58 4.51 -6.85
N LEU A 92 -12.42 5.82 -7.02
CA LEU A 92 -11.65 6.43 -8.09
C LEU A 92 -10.38 7.08 -7.54
N LEU A 93 -10.07 6.93 -6.25
CA LEU A 93 -8.92 7.58 -5.63
C LEU A 93 -7.73 6.63 -5.53
N THR A 94 -7.98 5.34 -5.27
CA THR A 94 -6.92 4.34 -5.14
C THR A 94 -6.16 4.17 -6.45
N GLY A 95 -4.83 4.21 -6.37
CA GLY A 95 -3.93 4.14 -7.53
C GLY A 95 -3.54 5.50 -8.13
N THR A 96 -4.22 6.59 -7.78
CA THR A 96 -3.86 7.95 -8.24
C THR A 96 -2.38 8.25 -7.94
N TYR A 97 -1.64 8.71 -8.95
CA TYR A 97 -0.19 8.98 -8.89
C TYR A 97 0.70 7.82 -8.39
N GLY A 98 0.18 6.58 -8.26
CA GLY A 98 0.90 5.48 -7.65
C GLY A 98 1.39 5.84 -6.25
N ALA A 99 2.69 6.04 -6.11
CA ALA A 99 3.33 6.40 -4.85
C ALA A 99 3.90 7.84 -4.83
N LEU A 100 3.55 8.69 -5.80
CA LEU A 100 4.29 9.91 -6.13
C LEU A 100 3.58 11.23 -5.78
N LEU A 101 2.48 11.21 -5.03
CA LEU A 101 1.81 12.45 -4.61
C LEU A 101 2.75 13.37 -3.78
N ILE A 102 3.37 12.85 -2.74
CA ILE A 102 4.30 13.63 -1.89
C ILE A 102 5.51 14.14 -2.70
N PRO A 103 6.23 13.31 -3.49
CA PRO A 103 7.27 13.81 -4.38
C PRO A 103 6.78 14.92 -5.33
N GLY A 104 5.59 14.78 -5.92
CA GLY A 104 5.01 15.80 -6.78
C GLY A 104 4.72 17.12 -6.06
N ILE A 105 4.30 17.07 -4.79
CA ILE A 105 4.14 18.26 -3.93
C ILE A 105 5.49 18.96 -3.71
N TYR A 106 6.58 18.19 -3.61
CA TYR A 106 7.95 18.69 -3.58
C TYR A 106 8.54 18.98 -4.98
N GLU A 107 7.68 19.18 -5.98
CA GLU A 107 8.04 19.56 -7.35
C GLU A 107 8.93 18.54 -8.09
N VAL A 108 8.99 17.31 -7.61
CA VAL A 108 9.68 16.22 -8.31
C VAL A 108 8.86 15.83 -9.55
N PRO A 109 9.45 15.85 -10.77
CA PRO A 109 8.74 15.50 -11.99
C PRO A 109 8.24 14.06 -11.98
N ILE A 110 6.94 13.87 -12.24
CA ILE A 110 6.31 12.56 -12.35
C ILE A 110 6.38 12.10 -13.81
N LYS A 111 6.95 10.91 -14.05
CA LYS A 111 7.02 10.27 -15.37
C LYS A 111 5.93 9.20 -15.46
N PHE A 112 4.82 9.56 -16.10
CA PHE A 112 3.73 8.62 -16.40
C PHE A 112 4.16 7.59 -17.44
N GLN A 113 3.63 6.37 -17.34
CA GLN A 113 3.96 5.25 -18.21
C GLN A 113 2.67 4.64 -18.77
N ASP A 114 2.63 4.32 -20.06
CA ASP A 114 1.42 3.72 -20.63
C ASP A 114 1.18 2.28 -20.16
N LEU A 115 2.26 1.58 -19.78
CA LEU A 115 2.28 0.14 -19.47
C LEU A 115 2.77 -0.18 -18.05
N ASP A 116 2.96 0.84 -17.21
CA ASP A 116 3.53 0.67 -15.88
C ASP A 116 2.99 1.75 -14.92
N TRP A 117 3.30 1.63 -13.64
CA TRP A 117 3.05 2.69 -12.66
C TRP A 117 3.94 3.91 -12.93
N PRO A 118 3.49 5.10 -12.52
CA PRO A 118 4.28 6.31 -12.69
C PRO A 118 5.53 6.20 -11.81
N TRP A 119 6.64 6.67 -12.36
CA TRP A 119 7.93 6.67 -11.67
C TRP A 119 8.53 8.08 -11.68
N THR A 120 9.60 8.26 -10.91
CA THR A 120 10.41 9.46 -11.00
C THR A 120 11.89 9.08 -10.88
N GLN A 121 12.75 9.92 -11.44
CA GLN A 121 14.18 9.77 -11.22
C GLN A 121 14.45 9.99 -9.73
N HIS A 122 15.30 9.17 -9.12
CA HIS A 122 15.65 9.33 -7.73
C HIS A 122 16.77 10.34 -7.57
N GLY A 123 16.66 11.20 -6.56
CA GLY A 123 17.66 12.19 -6.21
C GLY A 123 17.78 13.34 -7.20
N GLN A 124 18.71 14.25 -6.90
CA GLN A 124 19.03 15.45 -7.68
C GLN A 124 18.06 16.64 -7.49
N PHE A 125 17.07 16.55 -6.60
CA PHE A 125 16.13 17.66 -6.33
C PHE A 125 16.47 18.44 -5.06
N LEU A 126 17.15 17.80 -4.11
CA LEU A 126 17.68 18.46 -2.91
C LEU A 126 19.20 18.44 -2.95
N THR A 127 19.82 19.57 -3.32
CA THR A 127 21.25 19.82 -3.05
C THR A 127 21.46 20.04 -1.55
N ASP A 128 22.71 20.03 -1.09
CA ASP A 128 23.08 20.34 0.30
C ASP A 128 22.45 21.65 0.81
N GLU A 129 22.49 22.71 -0.01
CA GLU A 129 21.93 24.02 0.30
C GLU A 129 20.41 23.98 0.40
N ILE A 130 19.74 23.39 -0.59
CA ILE A 130 18.27 23.29 -0.60
C ILE A 130 17.80 22.41 0.57
N ALA A 131 18.49 21.30 0.84
CA ALA A 131 18.18 20.42 1.95
C ALA A 131 18.33 21.12 3.31
N GLY A 132 19.32 21.99 3.47
CA GLY A 132 19.55 22.76 4.70
C GLY A 132 18.49 23.84 4.98
N HIS A 133 17.78 24.28 3.95
CA HIS A 133 16.75 25.32 4.02
C HIS A 133 15.37 24.83 3.60
N LEU A 134 15.17 23.51 3.53
CA LEU A 134 13.90 22.93 3.13
C LEU A 134 12.79 23.35 4.09
N GLU A 135 11.66 23.78 3.57
CA GLU A 135 10.45 24.01 4.36
C GLU A 135 9.35 23.03 3.89
N PRO A 136 8.40 22.65 4.77
CA PRO A 136 7.18 21.97 4.34
C PRO A 136 6.46 22.82 3.27
N PRO A 137 6.12 22.27 2.09
CA PRO A 137 5.40 23.02 1.06
C PRO A 137 4.04 23.53 1.56
N ASP A 138 3.72 24.78 1.24
CA ASP A 138 2.41 25.37 1.50
C ASP A 138 1.36 24.74 0.58
N LEU A 139 0.54 23.84 1.12
CA LEU A 139 -0.47 23.11 0.35
C LEU A 139 -1.56 24.02 -0.23
N ASP A 140 -1.83 25.19 0.37
CA ASP A 140 -2.83 26.12 -0.17
C ASP A 140 -2.37 26.81 -1.47
N ARG A 141 -1.06 26.80 -1.74
CA ARG A 141 -0.43 27.40 -2.93
C ARG A 141 0.29 26.38 -3.81
N ASN A 142 0.19 25.09 -3.50
CA ASN A 142 0.93 24.04 -4.19
C ASN A 142 0.15 23.53 -5.42
N PRO A 143 0.69 23.66 -6.65
CA PRO A 143 -0.03 23.26 -7.87
C PRO A 143 -0.32 21.76 -7.96
N CYS A 144 0.57 20.90 -7.46
CA CYS A 144 0.35 19.45 -7.46
C CYS A 144 -0.78 19.08 -6.52
N TRP A 145 -0.80 19.67 -5.33
CA TRP A 145 -1.89 19.48 -4.37
C TRP A 145 -3.22 20.02 -4.88
N GLU A 146 -3.23 21.21 -5.49
CA GLU A 146 -4.42 21.80 -6.12
C GLU A 146 -4.98 20.87 -7.21
N GLN A 147 -4.13 20.36 -8.11
CA GLN A 147 -4.55 19.41 -9.14
C GLN A 147 -5.14 18.13 -8.53
N PHE A 148 -4.52 17.59 -7.48
CA PHE A 148 -5.03 16.43 -6.77
C PHE A 148 -6.40 16.70 -6.13
N MET A 149 -6.56 17.81 -5.41
CA MET A 149 -7.83 18.16 -4.77
C MET A 149 -8.93 18.48 -5.79
N ASN A 150 -8.60 19.01 -6.96
CA ASN A 150 -9.55 19.17 -8.07
C ASN A 150 -10.13 17.82 -8.54
N GLN A 151 -9.32 16.75 -8.56
CA GLN A 151 -9.81 15.40 -8.81
C GLN A 151 -10.75 14.93 -7.70
N VAL A 152 -10.39 15.17 -6.43
CA VAL A 152 -11.22 14.84 -5.26
C VAL A 152 -12.58 15.53 -5.32
N GLU A 153 -12.62 16.82 -5.65
CA GLU A 153 -13.86 17.57 -5.82
C GLU A 153 -14.70 17.04 -6.98
N TRP A 154 -14.07 16.68 -8.11
CA TRP A 154 -14.77 16.05 -9.21
C TRP A 154 -15.42 14.73 -8.77
N ILE A 155 -14.67 13.85 -8.09
CA ILE A 155 -15.17 12.55 -7.61
C ILE A 155 -16.36 12.76 -6.68
N ALA A 156 -16.28 13.72 -5.76
CA ALA A 156 -17.37 14.01 -4.84
C ALA A 156 -18.65 14.48 -5.54
N ARG A 157 -18.53 15.29 -6.60
CA ARG A 157 -19.70 15.74 -7.38
C ARG A 157 -20.34 14.61 -8.17
N GLU A 158 -19.51 13.77 -8.80
CA GLU A 158 -19.97 12.72 -9.72
C GLU A 158 -20.48 11.47 -8.98
N ASN A 159 -19.78 11.04 -7.93
CA ASN A 159 -20.12 9.83 -7.17
C ASN A 159 -20.90 10.14 -5.88
N GLY A 160 -21.06 11.42 -5.52
CA GLY A 160 -21.65 11.86 -4.25
C GLY A 160 -20.78 11.59 -3.01
N LYS A 161 -19.71 10.79 -3.16
CA LYS A 161 -18.79 10.35 -2.10
C LYS A 161 -17.37 10.23 -2.64
N VAL A 162 -16.38 10.49 -1.78
CA VAL A 162 -14.96 10.30 -2.08
C VAL A 162 -14.48 9.02 -1.41
N VAL A 163 -14.59 7.90 -2.12
CA VAL A 163 -14.12 6.58 -1.65
C VAL A 163 -12.71 6.33 -2.20
N GLY A 164 -11.90 5.64 -1.41
CA GLY A 164 -10.57 5.15 -1.79
C GLY A 164 -9.45 5.65 -0.90
N PHE A 165 -8.23 5.23 -1.24
CA PHE A 165 -7.05 5.38 -0.40
C PHE A 165 -5.82 5.74 -1.24
N MET A 166 -5.13 6.82 -0.86
CA MET A 166 -3.82 7.13 -1.42
C MET A 166 -2.74 6.21 -0.83
N ASN A 167 -1.71 5.91 -1.62
CA ASN A 167 -0.55 5.15 -1.15
C ASN A 167 0.47 6.10 -0.51
N TRP A 168 0.30 6.34 0.79
CA TRP A 168 1.23 7.17 1.56
C TRP A 168 2.53 6.41 1.86
N GLN A 169 3.62 6.93 1.33
CA GLN A 169 4.97 6.39 1.53
C GLN A 169 5.59 6.99 2.79
N SER A 170 6.47 6.26 3.47
CA SER A 170 7.12 6.77 4.69
C SER A 170 8.07 7.94 4.42
N ALA A 171 8.54 8.57 5.50
CA ALA A 171 9.48 9.69 5.43
C ALA A 171 10.75 9.31 4.64
N VAL A 172 11.33 8.13 4.91
CA VAL A 172 12.52 7.66 4.20
C VAL A 172 12.26 7.40 2.72
N ASN A 173 11.12 6.80 2.37
CA ASN A 173 10.76 6.52 0.98
C ASN A 173 10.64 7.81 0.15
N ASN A 174 9.98 8.83 0.70
CA ASN A 174 9.83 10.11 0.02
C ASN A 174 11.16 10.87 -0.01
N ALA A 175 11.87 10.97 1.13
CA ALA A 175 13.15 11.67 1.20
C ALA A 175 14.20 11.08 0.25
N TYR A 176 14.22 9.76 0.06
CA TYR A 176 15.11 9.11 -0.91
C TYR A 176 14.78 9.53 -2.35
N ARG A 177 13.51 9.76 -2.70
CA ARG A 177 13.16 10.30 -4.03
C ARG A 177 13.67 11.72 -4.21
N LEU A 178 13.65 12.53 -3.16
CA LEU A 178 14.12 13.92 -3.19
C LEU A 178 15.66 14.02 -3.23
N ARG A 179 16.34 13.26 -2.35
CA ARG A 179 17.78 13.37 -2.07
C ARG A 179 18.63 12.33 -2.79
N GLY A 180 18.07 11.16 -3.12
CA GLY A 180 18.78 10.04 -3.73
C GLY A 180 19.71 9.33 -2.74
N ASP A 181 20.72 8.63 -3.26
CA ASP A 181 21.68 7.84 -2.48
C ASP A 181 22.44 8.67 -1.44
N GLU A 182 22.62 9.97 -1.69
CA GLU A 182 23.23 10.92 -0.74
C GLU A 182 22.51 10.94 0.61
N LEU A 183 21.23 10.57 0.66
CA LEU A 183 20.47 10.44 1.91
C LEU A 183 21.17 9.49 2.90
N PHE A 184 21.66 8.35 2.42
CA PHE A 184 22.30 7.34 3.27
C PHE A 184 23.69 7.80 3.75
N THR A 185 24.43 8.51 2.89
CA THR A 185 25.69 9.16 3.28
C THR A 185 25.44 10.24 4.33
N ASP A 186 24.41 11.07 4.13
CA ASP A 186 24.02 12.14 5.05
C ASP A 186 23.60 11.59 6.43
N MET A 187 23.03 10.38 6.52
CA MET A 187 22.72 9.76 7.83
C MET A 187 23.97 9.57 8.71
N ILE A 188 25.14 9.46 8.10
CA ILE A 188 26.42 9.28 8.79
C ILE A 188 27.12 10.63 8.96
N CYS A 189 27.30 11.36 7.85
CA CYS A 189 28.13 12.56 7.81
C CYS A 189 27.38 13.81 8.30
N GLU A 190 26.09 13.94 7.96
CA GLU A 190 25.29 15.15 8.19
C GLU A 190 23.90 14.80 8.78
N PRO A 191 23.83 14.11 9.94
CA PRO A 191 22.58 13.54 10.45
C PRO A 191 21.51 14.59 10.78
N GLY A 192 21.91 15.84 11.04
CA GLY A 192 20.97 16.96 11.24
C GLY A 192 20.16 17.27 9.99
N ARG A 193 20.79 17.19 8.81
CA ARG A 193 20.14 17.41 7.51
C ARG A 193 19.07 16.36 7.24
N VAL A 194 19.39 15.08 7.47
CA VAL A 194 18.42 13.99 7.29
C VAL A 194 17.20 14.17 8.19
N LYS A 195 17.42 14.48 9.48
CA LYS A 195 16.34 14.75 10.43
C LYS A 195 15.45 15.91 9.97
N HIS A 196 16.06 16.98 9.44
CA HIS A 196 15.34 18.13 8.91
C HIS A 196 14.49 17.78 7.68
N ILE A 197 15.06 17.04 6.71
CA ILE A 197 14.31 16.57 5.54
C ILE A 197 13.13 15.69 5.97
N PHE A 198 13.37 14.73 6.85
CA PHE A 198 12.32 13.82 7.31
C PHE A 198 11.22 14.57 8.08
N GLU A 199 11.58 15.59 8.87
CA GLU A 199 10.62 16.44 9.56
C GLU A 199 9.70 17.15 8.57
N CYS A 200 10.26 17.78 7.54
CA CYS A 200 9.48 18.48 6.51
C CYS A 200 8.53 17.53 5.77
N VAL A 201 9.05 16.37 5.33
CA VAL A 201 8.25 15.35 4.63
C VAL A 201 7.13 14.83 5.52
N THR A 202 7.43 14.54 6.79
CA THR A 202 6.45 14.02 7.75
C THR A 202 5.32 15.01 8.00
N GLN A 203 5.65 16.29 8.20
CA GLN A 203 4.65 17.34 8.36
C GLN A 203 3.74 17.42 7.13
N THR A 204 4.33 17.48 5.94
CA THR A 204 3.60 17.54 4.66
C THR A 204 2.67 16.34 4.48
N MET A 205 3.14 15.14 4.83
CA MET A 205 2.32 13.93 4.80
C MET A 205 1.11 14.02 5.73
N ILE A 206 1.33 14.34 7.01
CA ILE A 206 0.26 14.40 8.01
C ILE A 206 -0.80 15.43 7.59
N GLU A 207 -0.36 16.62 7.16
CA GLU A 207 -1.25 17.67 6.71
C GLU A 207 -2.07 17.26 5.48
N GLY A 208 -1.41 16.70 4.45
CA GLY A 208 -2.09 16.22 3.25
C GLY A 208 -3.12 15.12 3.55
N ILE A 209 -2.76 14.14 4.40
CA ILE A 209 -3.70 13.09 4.81
C ILE A 209 -4.91 13.69 5.54
N GLN A 210 -4.69 14.60 6.49
CA GLN A 210 -5.76 15.21 7.27
C GLN A 210 -6.72 16.03 6.39
N ARG A 211 -6.19 16.85 5.48
CA ARG A 211 -7.00 17.64 4.54
C ARG A 211 -7.84 16.74 3.63
N LEU A 212 -7.25 15.67 3.08
CA LEU A 212 -7.98 14.69 2.28
C LEU A 212 -9.08 14.01 3.11
N TYR A 213 -8.77 13.55 4.32
CA TYR A 213 -9.73 12.82 5.16
C TYR A 213 -10.88 13.71 5.63
N GLU A 214 -10.62 14.98 5.94
CA GLU A 214 -11.69 15.93 6.23
C GLU A 214 -12.62 16.07 5.01
N ARG A 215 -12.06 16.16 3.81
CA ARG A 215 -12.87 16.24 2.58
C ARG A 215 -13.66 14.95 2.29
N GLN A 216 -13.08 13.78 2.56
CA GLN A 216 -13.78 12.49 2.47
C GLN A 216 -14.93 12.43 3.47
N LYS A 217 -14.70 12.91 4.70
CA LYS A 217 -15.69 12.95 5.77
C LYS A 217 -16.89 13.83 5.45
N THR A 218 -16.69 15.00 4.82
CA THR A 218 -17.83 15.85 4.37
C THR A 218 -18.70 15.16 3.31
N SER A 219 -18.15 14.18 2.59
CA SER A 219 -18.89 13.33 1.66
C SER A 219 -19.45 12.04 2.28
N GLY A 220 -19.35 11.88 3.61
CA GLY A 220 -19.85 10.72 4.34
C GLY A 220 -18.93 9.50 4.33
N VAL A 221 -17.64 9.67 4.01
CA VAL A 221 -16.61 8.62 4.08
C VAL A 221 -15.66 8.95 5.23
N GLU A 222 -15.82 8.25 6.36
CA GLU A 222 -15.02 8.48 7.55
C GLU A 222 -13.85 7.50 7.62
N LEU A 223 -12.64 8.01 7.44
CA LEU A 223 -11.39 7.27 7.60
C LEU A 223 -10.66 7.74 8.85
N THR A 224 -10.14 6.78 9.61
CA THR A 224 -9.43 7.07 10.87
C THR A 224 -8.08 6.34 10.96
N HIS A 225 -7.79 5.44 10.01
CA HIS A 225 -6.52 4.76 9.91
C HIS A 225 -5.58 5.48 8.94
N VAL A 226 -4.29 5.28 9.12
CA VAL A 226 -3.27 5.62 8.13
C VAL A 226 -2.50 4.36 7.75
N THR A 227 -1.89 4.35 6.59
CA THR A 227 -0.92 3.31 6.23
C THR A 227 0.32 3.95 5.67
N ILE A 228 1.47 3.51 6.18
CA ILE A 228 2.77 3.95 5.71
C ILE A 228 3.50 2.80 5.03
N SER A 229 4.04 3.10 3.85
CA SER A 229 4.86 2.18 3.09
C SER A 229 6.34 2.39 3.41
N ASN A 230 6.95 1.43 4.11
CA ASN A 230 8.34 1.39 4.56
C ASN A 230 9.24 0.56 3.63
N CYS A 231 9.00 0.67 2.32
CA CYS A 231 9.68 -0.15 1.31
C CYS A 231 11.22 -0.05 1.32
N LEU A 232 11.80 1.08 1.73
CA LEU A 232 13.27 1.27 1.82
C LEU A 232 13.86 0.97 3.19
N VAL A 233 13.06 0.59 4.19
CA VAL A 233 13.59 0.31 5.54
C VAL A 233 14.55 -0.89 5.53
N ASN A 234 14.40 -1.83 4.60
CA ASN A 234 15.36 -2.93 4.40
C ASN A 234 16.78 -2.47 4.01
N MET A 235 16.97 -1.22 3.59
CA MET A 235 18.28 -0.64 3.28
C MET A 235 18.97 -0.03 4.51
N LEU A 236 18.27 0.05 5.65
CA LEU A 236 18.79 0.59 6.91
C LEU A 236 19.21 -0.53 7.85
N SER A 237 19.96 -0.20 8.91
CA SER A 237 20.06 -1.06 10.08
C SER A 237 18.92 -0.74 11.07
N PRO A 238 18.59 -1.65 12.02
CA PRO A 238 17.63 -1.36 13.08
C PRO A 238 17.96 -0.07 13.86
N ASP A 239 19.24 0.17 14.18
CA ASP A 239 19.68 1.39 14.86
C ASP A 239 19.45 2.66 14.03
N MET A 240 19.66 2.58 12.71
CA MET A 240 19.37 3.70 11.80
C MET A 240 17.86 3.94 11.67
N TYR A 241 17.06 2.87 11.58
CA TYR A 241 15.61 2.96 11.58
C TYR A 241 15.11 3.62 12.88
N GLU A 242 15.57 3.16 14.04
CA GLU A 242 15.20 3.71 15.35
C GLU A 242 15.59 5.19 15.48
N LYS A 243 16.79 5.55 15.02
CA LYS A 243 17.32 6.91 15.14
C LYS A 243 16.65 7.91 14.19
N PHE A 244 16.39 7.49 12.95
CA PHE A 244 15.97 8.40 11.89
C PHE A 244 14.52 8.24 11.48
N VAL A 245 13.98 7.03 11.33
CA VAL A 245 12.65 6.81 10.72
C VAL A 245 11.55 6.66 11.77
N LEU A 246 11.80 5.86 12.81
CA LEU A 246 10.82 5.54 13.86
C LEU A 246 10.18 6.78 14.52
N PRO A 247 10.89 7.90 14.78
CA PRO A 247 10.26 9.09 15.35
C PRO A 247 9.14 9.66 14.46
N HIS A 248 9.30 9.56 13.14
CA HIS A 248 8.31 10.03 12.17
C HIS A 248 7.16 9.05 12.01
N ASP A 249 7.45 7.75 11.97
CA ASP A 249 6.42 6.70 11.97
C ASP A 249 5.53 6.80 13.23
N ARG A 250 6.13 7.08 14.40
CA ARG A 250 5.40 7.35 15.65
C ARG A 250 4.51 8.58 15.54
N ARG A 251 5.03 9.70 15.04
CA ARG A 251 4.26 10.93 14.88
C ARG A 251 3.08 10.73 13.93
N VAL A 252 3.26 9.99 12.84
CA VAL A 252 2.16 9.59 11.95
C VAL A 252 1.16 8.70 12.69
N ALA A 253 1.61 7.68 13.42
CA ALA A 253 0.72 6.81 14.21
C ALA A 253 -0.09 7.58 15.26
N GLU A 254 0.49 8.62 15.88
CA GLU A 254 -0.17 9.46 16.88
C GLU A 254 -1.20 10.43 16.27
N ALA A 255 -1.02 10.83 15.01
CA ALA A 255 -1.94 11.71 14.30
C ALA A 255 -3.25 11.02 13.86
N PHE A 256 -3.29 9.69 13.85
CA PHE A 256 -4.44 8.89 13.41
C PHE A 256 -4.84 7.84 14.46
N SER A 257 -6.01 7.22 14.30
CA SER A 257 -6.52 6.28 15.31
C SER A 257 -5.82 4.92 15.25
N MET A 258 -5.36 4.53 14.06
CA MET A 258 -4.73 3.24 13.78
C MET A 258 -3.70 3.37 12.68
N ILE A 259 -2.67 2.52 12.69
CA ILE A 259 -1.63 2.49 11.66
C ILE A 259 -1.48 1.10 11.04
N GLY A 260 -1.33 1.07 9.72
CA GLY A 260 -0.81 -0.07 8.96
C GLY A 260 0.65 0.17 8.56
N VAL A 261 1.50 -0.83 8.74
CA VAL A 261 2.93 -0.77 8.34
C VAL A 261 3.19 -1.76 7.20
N HIS A 262 3.80 -1.29 6.12
CA HIS A 262 4.11 -2.11 4.96
C HIS A 262 5.62 -2.24 4.71
N ASN A 263 6.09 -3.48 4.50
CA ASN A 263 7.50 -3.87 4.37
C ASN A 263 7.79 -4.70 3.11
N CYS A 264 6.99 -4.63 2.03
CA CYS A 264 7.20 -5.46 0.84
C CYS A 264 7.44 -6.96 1.18
N ALA A 265 8.08 -7.71 0.29
CA ALA A 265 8.35 -9.14 0.45
C ALA A 265 9.73 -9.46 1.04
N TRP A 266 10.25 -8.62 1.94
CA TRP A 266 11.56 -8.82 2.59
C TRP A 266 11.42 -9.26 4.07
N ASN A 267 12.52 -9.74 4.67
CA ASN A 267 12.52 -10.21 6.06
C ASN A 267 12.39 -9.06 7.07
N ALA A 268 11.23 -8.97 7.73
CA ALA A 268 10.89 -7.89 8.67
C ALA A 268 11.39 -8.09 10.10
N ASP A 269 12.00 -9.23 10.44
CA ASP A 269 12.39 -9.60 11.81
C ASP A 269 13.16 -8.53 12.58
N PRO A 270 14.15 -7.83 11.96
CA PRO A 270 14.92 -6.82 12.68
C PRO A 270 14.06 -5.64 13.15
N TYR A 271 12.94 -5.38 12.48
CA TYR A 271 12.09 -4.20 12.71
C TYR A 271 10.83 -4.51 13.51
N VAL A 272 10.42 -5.79 13.60
CA VAL A 272 9.26 -6.22 14.40
C VAL A 272 9.27 -5.62 15.82
N PRO A 273 10.39 -5.64 16.58
CA PRO A 273 10.41 -5.03 17.92
C PRO A 273 10.13 -3.54 17.91
N HIS A 274 10.61 -2.81 16.90
CA HIS A 274 10.41 -1.36 16.81
C HIS A 274 8.98 -1.02 16.37
N TYR A 275 8.44 -1.73 15.38
CA TYR A 275 7.06 -1.59 14.93
C TYR A 275 6.07 -1.90 16.05
N ALA A 276 6.36 -2.86 16.93
CA ALA A 276 5.54 -3.17 18.10
C ALA A 276 5.46 -2.01 19.12
N THR A 277 6.35 -1.01 19.04
CA THR A 277 6.28 0.20 19.86
C THR A 277 5.32 1.26 19.33
N LEU A 278 4.83 1.11 18.09
CA LEU A 278 3.85 2.03 17.50
C LEU A 278 2.48 1.82 18.15
N ARG A 279 1.76 2.93 18.36
CA ARG A 279 0.42 2.88 18.95
C ARG A 279 -0.58 2.32 17.93
N ASN A 280 -1.47 1.44 18.39
CA ASN A 280 -2.62 0.93 17.62
C ASN A 280 -2.24 0.40 16.22
N VAL A 281 -1.20 -0.42 16.14
CA VAL A 281 -0.88 -1.15 14.90
C VAL A 281 -2.04 -2.07 14.57
N ALA A 282 -2.71 -1.80 13.45
CA ALA A 282 -3.89 -2.51 12.98
C ALA A 282 -3.57 -3.45 11.80
N TYR A 283 -2.41 -3.26 11.18
CA TYR A 283 -1.92 -4.10 10.09
C TYR A 283 -0.40 -4.10 9.98
N ILE A 284 0.19 -5.25 9.67
CA ILE A 284 1.60 -5.39 9.29
C ILE A 284 1.77 -6.42 8.18
N ASP A 285 2.69 -6.16 7.25
CA ASP A 285 3.11 -7.15 6.26
C ASP A 285 4.63 -7.38 6.21
N MET A 286 5.02 -8.54 5.66
CA MET A 286 6.41 -9.01 5.55
C MET A 286 6.54 -10.15 4.52
N GLY A 287 7.78 -10.49 4.15
CA GLY A 287 8.11 -11.63 3.30
C GLY A 287 8.18 -12.97 4.04
N LEU A 288 8.16 -14.05 3.26
CA LEU A 288 8.14 -15.45 3.71
C LEU A 288 9.30 -15.85 4.63
N GLU A 289 10.47 -15.23 4.45
CA GLU A 289 11.69 -15.52 5.21
C GLU A 289 11.72 -14.89 6.62
N SER A 290 10.67 -14.17 7.01
CA SER A 290 10.54 -13.63 8.37
C SER A 290 10.13 -14.73 9.37
N ASP A 291 10.43 -14.53 10.64
CA ASP A 291 9.91 -15.31 11.76
C ASP A 291 8.42 -14.97 11.99
N LEU A 292 7.58 -15.68 11.24
CA LEU A 292 6.14 -15.50 11.24
C LEU A 292 5.50 -15.73 12.63
N ALA A 293 6.00 -16.71 13.39
CA ALA A 293 5.48 -17.00 14.73
C ALA A 293 5.79 -15.85 15.71
N ARG A 294 7.00 -15.31 15.67
CA ARG A 294 7.39 -14.15 16.47
C ARG A 294 6.63 -12.89 16.05
N ALA A 295 6.43 -12.66 14.76
CA ALA A 295 5.62 -11.56 14.27
C ALA A 295 4.15 -11.68 14.74
N ARG A 296 3.57 -12.88 14.70
CA ARG A 296 2.23 -13.15 15.26
C ARG A 296 2.15 -12.82 16.75
N ALA A 297 3.15 -13.23 17.53
CA ALA A 297 3.22 -12.95 18.96
C ALA A 297 3.37 -11.44 19.25
N ALA A 298 4.14 -10.72 18.43
CA ALA A 298 4.36 -9.28 18.58
C ALA A 298 3.12 -8.44 18.25
N PHE A 299 2.27 -8.90 17.32
CA PHE A 299 1.09 -8.17 16.86
C PHE A 299 -0.20 -9.00 17.01
N PRO A 300 -0.63 -9.32 18.25
CA PRO A 300 -1.79 -10.19 18.47
C PRO A 300 -3.11 -9.57 17.97
N ASN A 301 -3.22 -8.23 18.01
CA ASN A 301 -4.44 -7.51 17.67
C ASN A 301 -4.47 -6.98 16.24
N ALA A 302 -3.31 -6.81 15.60
CA ALA A 302 -3.25 -6.41 14.20
C ALA A 302 -3.65 -7.59 13.31
N ARG A 303 -4.22 -7.30 12.14
CA ARG A 303 -4.17 -8.31 11.08
C ARG A 303 -2.78 -8.33 10.49
N ARG A 304 -2.37 -9.51 10.10
CA ARG A 304 -1.06 -9.75 9.51
C ARG A 304 -1.24 -10.05 8.03
N ALA A 305 -0.23 -9.80 7.24
CA ALA A 305 -0.23 -10.16 5.83
C ALA A 305 1.14 -10.66 5.40
N LEU A 306 1.14 -11.65 4.51
CA LEU A 306 2.35 -12.14 3.89
C LEU A 306 2.40 -11.65 2.45
N MET A 307 3.45 -10.93 2.10
CA MET A 307 3.74 -10.54 0.72
C MET A 307 4.40 -11.72 0.02
N TYR A 308 3.62 -12.47 -0.76
CA TYR A 308 4.10 -13.62 -1.51
C TYR A 308 4.57 -13.17 -2.90
N THR A 309 5.82 -13.49 -3.27
CA THR A 309 6.43 -12.85 -4.44
C THR A 309 5.81 -13.34 -5.75
N PRO A 310 5.70 -12.48 -6.79
CA PRO A 310 5.25 -12.92 -8.12
C PRO A 310 6.22 -13.94 -8.73
N MET A 311 7.49 -13.93 -8.33
CA MET A 311 8.47 -14.94 -8.74
C MET A 311 8.15 -16.31 -8.15
N ASP A 312 7.88 -16.39 -6.85
CA ASP A 312 7.44 -17.63 -6.21
C ASP A 312 6.13 -18.14 -6.80
N VAL A 313 5.17 -17.26 -7.10
CA VAL A 313 3.92 -17.63 -7.79
C VAL A 313 4.20 -18.27 -9.14
N LYS A 314 5.21 -17.80 -9.87
CA LYS A 314 5.55 -18.29 -11.20
C LYS A 314 6.38 -19.57 -11.16
N GLU A 315 7.33 -19.67 -10.25
CA GLU A 315 8.40 -20.67 -10.27
C GLU A 315 8.11 -21.90 -9.42
N LYS A 316 7.42 -21.75 -8.29
CA LYS A 316 7.13 -22.89 -7.39
C LYS A 316 6.07 -23.81 -7.97
N ASP A 317 6.21 -25.09 -7.70
CA ASP A 317 5.18 -26.08 -8.02
C ASP A 317 4.02 -26.05 -7.00
N SER A 318 2.94 -26.77 -7.31
CA SER A 318 1.73 -26.85 -6.48
C SER A 318 1.98 -27.36 -5.06
N ALA A 319 2.92 -28.29 -4.90
CA ALA A 319 3.24 -28.89 -3.60
C ALA A 319 4.03 -27.90 -2.74
N GLN A 320 4.99 -27.18 -3.33
CA GLN A 320 5.73 -26.10 -2.69
C GLN A 320 4.79 -24.97 -2.24
N LEU A 321 3.90 -24.51 -3.12
CA LEU A 321 2.89 -23.49 -2.77
C LEU A 321 2.00 -23.95 -1.61
N THR A 322 1.50 -25.19 -1.67
CA THR A 322 0.68 -25.76 -0.61
C THR A 322 1.42 -25.82 0.73
N ASN A 323 2.66 -26.30 0.73
CA ASN A 323 3.48 -26.41 1.94
C ASN A 323 3.75 -25.03 2.55
N ASP A 324 4.04 -24.02 1.73
CA ASP A 324 4.22 -22.65 2.19
C ASP A 324 2.94 -22.13 2.83
N PHE A 325 1.77 -22.31 2.18
CA PHE A 325 0.51 -21.76 2.67
C PHE A 325 0.05 -22.46 3.95
N GLU A 326 0.28 -23.76 4.07
CA GLU A 326 0.00 -24.53 5.29
C GLU A 326 0.93 -24.12 6.45
N ARG A 327 2.20 -23.82 6.15
CA ARG A 327 3.14 -23.22 7.12
C ARG A 327 2.65 -21.85 7.58
N ILE A 328 2.31 -20.97 6.65
CA ILE A 328 1.85 -19.61 6.95
C ILE A 328 0.57 -19.65 7.79
N ALA A 329 -0.40 -20.48 7.42
CA ALA A 329 -1.63 -20.64 8.18
C ALA A 329 -1.38 -21.07 9.63
N ARG A 330 -0.45 -22.01 9.84
CA ARG A 330 -0.08 -22.51 11.17
C ARG A 330 0.65 -21.47 12.02
N GLU A 331 1.65 -20.81 11.44
CA GLU A 331 2.59 -19.94 12.18
C GLU A 331 2.11 -18.48 12.28
N TYR A 332 1.39 -18.00 11.26
CA TYR A 332 1.07 -16.58 11.09
C TYR A 332 -0.44 -16.26 11.09
N GLY A 333 -1.25 -17.24 10.71
CA GLY A 333 -2.69 -17.13 10.58
C GLY A 333 -3.39 -16.70 11.88
N PRO A 334 -4.54 -16.00 11.80
CA PRO A 334 -5.21 -15.55 10.58
C PRO A 334 -4.47 -14.37 9.92
N CYS A 335 -4.41 -14.35 8.59
CA CYS A 335 -3.68 -13.34 7.81
C CYS A 335 -4.19 -13.19 6.37
N ASP A 336 -3.75 -12.14 5.68
CA ASP A 336 -3.86 -12.03 4.22
C ASP A 336 -2.64 -12.68 3.54
N LEU A 337 -2.85 -13.38 2.43
CA LEU A 337 -1.81 -13.74 1.47
C LEU A 337 -1.91 -12.79 0.29
N VAL A 338 -0.90 -11.92 0.16
CA VAL A 338 -0.89 -10.84 -0.80
C VAL A 338 -0.03 -11.25 -1.99
N PHE A 339 -0.68 -11.47 -3.13
CA PHE A 339 -0.10 -11.73 -4.44
C PHE A 339 -0.12 -10.43 -5.23
N ALA A 340 0.79 -9.51 -4.88
CA ALA A 340 0.94 -8.26 -5.59
C ALA A 340 1.67 -8.48 -6.94
N ASP A 341 1.48 -7.55 -7.86
CA ASP A 341 2.26 -7.41 -9.08
C ASP A 341 2.24 -8.66 -10.00
N ILE A 342 1.09 -9.32 -10.11
CA ILE A 342 0.89 -10.42 -11.06
C ILE A 342 0.91 -9.85 -12.49
N ASP A 343 1.86 -10.34 -13.29
CA ASP A 343 2.09 -9.90 -14.67
C ASP A 343 1.73 -10.99 -15.69
N CYS A 344 1.77 -10.66 -16.99
CA CYS A 344 1.40 -11.51 -18.13
C CYS A 344 2.07 -12.91 -18.17
N GLY A 345 3.16 -13.10 -17.43
CA GLY A 345 3.86 -14.38 -17.35
C GLY A 345 3.22 -15.42 -16.44
N VAL A 346 2.21 -15.05 -15.66
CA VAL A 346 1.49 -15.96 -14.75
C VAL A 346 0.16 -16.38 -15.40
N PRO A 347 -0.09 -17.68 -15.63
CA PRO A 347 -1.33 -18.14 -16.26
C PRO A 347 -2.53 -18.01 -15.32
N ASP A 348 -3.72 -17.77 -15.87
CA ASP A 348 -4.98 -17.66 -15.11
C ASP A 348 -5.22 -18.89 -14.20
N GLN A 349 -4.87 -20.10 -14.66
CA GLN A 349 -5.00 -21.34 -13.88
C GLN A 349 -4.19 -21.31 -12.57
N ARG A 350 -3.02 -20.65 -12.57
CA ARG A 350 -2.22 -20.49 -11.35
C ARG A 350 -2.96 -19.60 -10.35
N ILE A 351 -3.66 -18.56 -10.81
CA ILE A 351 -4.48 -17.71 -9.93
C ILE A 351 -5.62 -18.50 -9.29
N HIS A 352 -6.33 -19.32 -10.08
CA HIS A 352 -7.35 -20.22 -9.54
C HIS A 352 -6.79 -21.16 -8.47
N GLU A 353 -5.63 -21.77 -8.72
CA GLU A 353 -4.95 -22.66 -7.79
C GLU A 353 -4.60 -21.98 -6.45
N LEU A 354 -4.05 -20.76 -6.48
CA LEU A 354 -3.73 -20.02 -5.25
C LEU A 354 -4.98 -19.80 -4.39
N ILE A 355 -6.10 -19.45 -5.02
CA ILE A 355 -7.38 -19.22 -4.37
C ILE A 355 -7.91 -20.52 -3.77
N ASP A 356 -7.89 -21.62 -4.55
CA ASP A 356 -8.36 -22.93 -4.11
C ASP A 356 -7.58 -23.44 -2.88
N ILE A 357 -6.26 -23.23 -2.84
CA ILE A 357 -5.44 -23.59 -1.67
C ILE A 357 -5.84 -22.74 -0.46
N CYS A 358 -6.01 -21.43 -0.62
CA CYS A 358 -6.41 -20.53 0.47
C CYS A 358 -7.80 -20.86 1.03
N GLU A 359 -8.77 -21.12 0.16
CA GLU A 359 -10.14 -21.52 0.54
C GLU A 359 -10.12 -22.84 1.30
N ARG A 360 -9.46 -23.88 0.74
CA ARG A 360 -9.32 -25.20 1.40
C ARG A 360 -8.73 -25.08 2.79
N ILE A 361 -7.62 -24.34 2.95
CA ILE A 361 -6.98 -24.17 4.26
C ILE A 361 -7.90 -23.38 5.20
N SER A 362 -8.54 -22.30 4.71
CA SER A 362 -9.46 -21.51 5.53
C SER A 362 -10.63 -22.34 6.06
N ASP A 363 -11.21 -23.21 5.24
CA ASP A 363 -12.30 -24.10 5.62
C ASP A 363 -11.86 -25.11 6.70
N GLN A 364 -10.64 -25.63 6.62
CA GLN A 364 -10.08 -26.54 7.64
C GLN A 364 -9.96 -25.87 9.01
N TYR A 365 -9.50 -24.61 9.05
CA TYR A 365 -9.38 -23.84 10.30
C TYR A 365 -10.73 -23.34 10.82
N ALA A 366 -11.70 -23.08 9.94
CA ALA A 366 -13.08 -22.77 10.35
C ALA A 366 -13.76 -23.99 11.00
N ALA A 367 -13.50 -25.20 10.49
CA ALA A 367 -14.01 -26.44 11.07
C ALA A 367 -13.30 -26.86 12.36
N ASN A 368 -12.00 -26.53 12.50
CA ASN A 368 -11.18 -26.85 13.67
C ASN A 368 -10.46 -25.59 14.21
N PRO A 369 -11.16 -24.74 14.97
CA PRO A 369 -10.55 -23.51 15.51
C PRO A 369 -9.35 -23.85 16.40
N LEU A 370 -8.26 -23.07 16.28
CA LEU A 370 -7.12 -23.17 17.18
C LEU A 370 -7.57 -22.93 18.64
N PRO A 371 -7.01 -23.63 19.64
CA PRO A 371 -7.28 -23.32 21.04
C PRO A 371 -6.96 -21.85 21.34
N SER A 372 -7.88 -21.17 22.00
CA SER A 372 -7.80 -19.74 22.36
C SER A 372 -6.62 -19.40 23.25
#